data_AF-A0A249L5S5-F1
#
_entry.id   AF-A0A249L5S5-F1
#
_cell.length_a   1.000
_cell.length_b   1.000
_cell.length_c   1.000
_cell.angle_alpha   90.00
_cell.angle_beta   90.00
_cell.angle_gamma   90.00
#
_symmetry.space_group_name_H-M   'P 1'
#
loop_
_entity.id
_entity.type
_entity.pdbx_description
1 polymer ?
#
loop_
_entity_poly.entity_id
_entity_poly.type
_entity_poly.pdbx_seq_one_letter_code
_entity_poly.pdbx_strand_id
1 'polypeptide(L)'
;MATFGLFLATTSYATSANAATVKNGVSCTKTGSKTKVGSKGYVCGYNPYITPTKRTWMLTNCKLSNDLLVQLKEAEENMLIQANIFGYKTLTDLGNALGGQEQKDVNELVKSITDSEAVMKNTFCKKGK
;
A
#
# COMPACT_ATOMS: atom_id res chain seq x y z
N MET A 1 -14.93 45.33 -26.85
CA MET A 1 -15.82 44.49 -26.03
C MET A 1 -15.47 43.04 -26.28
N ALA A 2 -15.06 42.31 -25.24
CA ALA A 2 -15.16 40.84 -25.17
C ALA A 2 -14.93 40.46 -23.70
N THR A 3 -16.03 40.37 -22.94
CA THR A 3 -16.05 39.85 -21.58
C THR A 3 -15.79 38.35 -21.66
N PHE A 4 -14.58 37.92 -21.29
CA PHE A 4 -14.29 36.50 -21.12
C PHE A 4 -15.02 36.00 -19.87
N GLY A 5 -16.14 35.30 -20.12
CA GLY A 5 -16.99 34.71 -19.11
C GLY A 5 -16.28 33.62 -18.30
N LEU A 6 -16.42 33.74 -17.00
CA LEU A 6 -15.98 32.83 -15.96
C LEU A 6 -16.67 31.46 -16.10
N PHE A 7 -15.94 30.39 -16.43
CA PHE A 7 -16.39 29.01 -16.26
C PHE A 7 -15.88 28.49 -14.90
N LEU A 8 -16.64 28.76 -13.84
CA LEU A 8 -16.52 28.02 -12.59
C LEU A 8 -17.06 26.61 -12.84
N ALA A 9 -16.17 25.64 -13.06
CA ALA A 9 -16.52 24.23 -13.08
C ALA A 9 -16.93 23.80 -11.66
N THR A 10 -18.20 23.99 -11.31
CA THR A 10 -18.81 23.38 -10.14
C THR A 10 -18.93 21.89 -10.41
N THR A 11 -17.94 21.11 -9.95
CA THR A 11 -18.08 19.66 -9.85
C THR A 11 -19.16 19.37 -8.81
N SER A 12 -20.40 19.19 -9.28
CA SER A 12 -21.50 18.71 -8.48
C SER A 12 -21.21 17.28 -8.03
N TYR A 13 -20.85 17.11 -6.75
CA TYR A 13 -20.79 15.82 -6.10
C TYR A 13 -22.24 15.37 -5.86
N ALA A 14 -22.70 14.37 -6.61
CA ALA A 14 -23.96 13.70 -6.30
C ALA A 14 -23.84 13.03 -4.94
N THR A 15 -24.47 13.62 -3.92
CA THR A 15 -24.61 13.01 -2.59
C THR A 15 -25.71 11.95 -2.66
N SER A 16 -25.35 10.74 -3.08
CA SER A 16 -26.26 9.60 -2.97
C SER A 16 -26.56 9.34 -1.49
N ALA A 17 -27.83 9.49 -1.12
CA ALA A 17 -28.40 9.20 0.19
C ALA A 17 -28.28 7.71 0.51
N ASN A 18 -27.13 7.36 1.07
CA ASN A 18 -26.78 6.23 1.93
C ASN A 18 -25.28 6.42 2.11
N ALA A 19 -24.88 7.38 2.96
CA ALA A 19 -23.48 7.60 3.27
C ALA A 19 -22.99 6.41 4.11
N ALA A 20 -22.84 5.24 3.48
CA ALA A 20 -22.03 4.14 4.00
C ALA A 20 -20.71 4.79 4.39
N THR A 21 -20.43 4.82 5.70
CA THR A 21 -19.32 5.60 6.22
C THR A 21 -18.06 5.10 5.54
N VAL A 22 -17.45 5.91 4.67
CA VAL A 22 -16.28 5.47 3.94
C VAL A 22 -15.15 5.28 4.96
N LYS A 23 -14.80 4.00 5.16
CA LYS A 23 -13.79 3.52 6.10
C LYS A 23 -13.08 2.33 5.48
N ASN A 24 -11.88 2.03 5.99
CA ASN A 24 -11.12 0.86 5.56
C ASN A 24 -11.94 -0.43 5.71
N GLY A 25 -12.12 -1.16 4.61
CA GLY A 25 -12.84 -2.44 4.58
C GLY A 25 -14.35 -2.35 4.30
N VAL A 26 -14.91 -1.14 4.13
CA VAL A 26 -16.30 -0.98 3.69
C VAL A 26 -16.39 -1.24 2.19
N SER A 27 -17.38 -2.00 1.73
CA SER A 27 -17.53 -2.37 0.33
C SER A 27 -17.64 -1.14 -0.58
N CYS A 28 -17.01 -1.23 -1.75
CA CYS A 28 -17.10 -0.22 -2.79
C CYS A 28 -17.33 -0.90 -4.14
N THR A 29 -17.97 -0.21 -5.08
CA THR A 29 -18.43 -0.82 -6.32
C THR A 29 -17.44 -0.67 -7.47
N LYS A 30 -16.84 0.52 -7.62
CA LYS A 30 -15.99 0.87 -8.77
C LYS A 30 -14.53 1.04 -8.38
N THR A 31 -13.68 0.12 -8.82
CA THR A 31 -12.21 0.18 -8.66
C THR A 31 -11.65 1.55 -9.06
N GLY A 32 -10.70 2.06 -8.29
CA GLY A 32 -10.03 3.33 -8.59
C GLY A 32 -10.85 4.57 -8.23
N SER A 33 -12.10 4.42 -7.79
CA SER A 33 -12.87 5.53 -7.23
C SER A 33 -12.13 6.11 -6.05
N LYS A 34 -12.07 7.43 -5.97
CA LYS A 34 -11.40 8.18 -4.89
C LYS A 34 -12.43 9.02 -4.15
N THR A 35 -12.28 9.13 -2.84
CA THR A 35 -13.10 10.02 -2.02
C THR A 35 -12.31 10.46 -0.79
N LYS A 36 -12.81 11.46 -0.07
CA LYS A 36 -12.15 12.03 1.11
C LYS A 36 -13.14 12.10 2.25
N VAL A 37 -12.72 11.66 3.45
CA VAL A 37 -13.48 11.80 4.69
C VAL A 37 -12.60 12.51 5.71
N GLY A 38 -12.97 13.73 6.08
CA GLY A 38 -12.10 14.61 6.88
C GLY A 38 -10.76 14.85 6.18
N SER A 39 -9.65 14.58 6.87
CA SER A 39 -8.29 14.68 6.31
C SER A 39 -7.82 13.43 5.56
N LYS A 40 -8.58 12.33 5.59
CA LYS A 40 -8.17 11.02 5.07
C LYS A 40 -8.70 10.79 3.65
N GLY A 41 -7.81 10.45 2.73
CA GLY A 41 -8.15 10.04 1.36
C GLY A 41 -8.33 8.53 1.24
N TYR A 42 -9.36 8.10 0.51
CA TYR A 42 -9.70 6.70 0.29
C TYR A 42 -9.74 6.38 -1.19
N VAL A 43 -9.37 5.15 -1.53
CA VAL A 43 -9.45 4.57 -2.87
C VAL A 43 -10.16 3.22 -2.81
N CYS A 44 -11.03 2.95 -3.77
CA CYS A 44 -11.72 1.68 -3.90
C CYS A 44 -10.83 0.64 -4.59
N GLY A 45 -10.63 -0.52 -3.97
CA GLY A 45 -9.84 -1.61 -4.53
C GLY A 45 -9.84 -2.86 -3.66
N TYR A 46 -8.94 -3.80 -3.96
CA TYR A 46 -8.68 -4.93 -3.07
C TYR A 46 -7.72 -4.47 -1.97
N ASN A 47 -8.13 -4.63 -0.71
CA ASN A 47 -7.26 -4.36 0.42
C ASN A 47 -6.34 -5.57 0.62
N PRO A 48 -5.01 -5.41 0.63
CA PRO A 48 -4.05 -6.51 0.74
C PRO A 48 -4.11 -7.25 2.09
N TYR A 49 -4.67 -6.64 3.15
CA TYR A 49 -4.70 -7.19 4.51
C TYR A 49 -6.10 -7.47 5.06
N ILE A 50 -7.15 -7.08 4.33
CA ILE A 50 -8.53 -7.44 4.67
C ILE A 50 -8.97 -8.39 3.59
N THR A 51 -8.84 -9.71 3.80
CA THR A 51 -9.17 -10.76 2.81
C THR A 51 -10.54 -10.52 2.17
N PRO A 52 -10.63 -9.92 0.96
CA PRO A 52 -11.92 -9.49 0.44
C PRO A 52 -12.46 -10.51 -0.55
N THR A 53 -13.69 -10.98 -0.33
CA THR A 53 -14.53 -11.51 -1.43
C THR A 53 -15.09 -10.39 -2.31
N LYS A 54 -14.91 -9.12 -1.92
CA LYS A 54 -15.45 -7.92 -2.58
C LYS A 54 -14.50 -6.73 -2.45
N ARG A 55 -14.49 -5.83 -3.44
CA ARG A 55 -13.74 -4.57 -3.39
C ARG A 55 -14.16 -3.72 -2.18
N THR A 56 -13.20 -3.06 -1.54
CA THR A 56 -13.43 -2.19 -0.37
C THR A 56 -12.72 -0.85 -0.50
N TRP A 57 -13.21 0.14 0.24
CA TRP A 57 -12.48 1.37 0.48
C TRP A 57 -11.25 1.08 1.33
N MET A 58 -10.10 1.60 0.91
CA MET A 58 -8.86 1.59 1.68
C MET A 58 -8.22 2.97 1.66
N LEU A 59 -7.43 3.30 2.68
CA LEU A 59 -6.66 4.54 2.69
C LEU A 59 -5.77 4.60 1.45
N THR A 60 -5.64 5.80 0.88
CA THR A 60 -4.72 6.02 -0.26
C THR A 60 -3.29 5.62 0.13
N ASN A 61 -2.88 5.93 1.36
CA ASN A 61 -1.57 5.52 1.89
C ASN A 61 -1.45 3.99 2.03
N CYS A 62 -2.53 3.25 2.33
CA CYS A 62 -2.49 1.79 2.30
C CYS A 62 -2.14 1.28 0.90
N LYS A 63 -2.78 1.83 -0.14
CA LYS A 63 -2.48 1.44 -1.51
C LYS A 63 -1.02 1.75 -1.88
N LEU A 64 -0.59 3.00 -1.65
CA LEU A 64 0.76 3.43 -2.02
C LEU A 64 1.84 2.65 -1.27
N SER A 65 1.69 2.45 0.04
CA SER A 65 2.61 1.64 0.81
C SER A 65 2.61 0.18 0.37
N ASN A 66 1.48 -0.36 -0.08
CA ASN A 66 1.43 -1.72 -0.60
C ASN A 66 2.15 -1.83 -1.94
N ASP A 67 1.92 -0.90 -2.86
CA ASP A 67 2.63 -0.87 -4.15
C ASP A 67 4.15 -0.82 -3.92
N LEU A 68 4.61 -0.01 -2.95
CA LEU A 68 6.02 0.05 -2.55
C LEU A 68 6.53 -1.25 -1.92
N LEU A 69 5.76 -1.86 -1.01
CA LEU A 69 6.16 -3.13 -0.39
C LEU A 69 6.29 -4.25 -1.42
N VAL A 70 5.38 -4.32 -2.40
CA VAL A 70 5.46 -5.29 -3.49
C VAL A 70 6.78 -5.12 -4.26
N GLN A 71 7.13 -3.88 -4.62
CA GLN A 71 8.41 -3.60 -5.29
C GLN A 71 9.62 -3.99 -4.43
N LEU A 72 9.58 -3.73 -3.12
CA LEU A 72 10.65 -4.13 -2.20
C LEU A 72 10.78 -5.64 -2.10
N LYS A 73 9.66 -6.37 -2.05
CA LYS A 73 9.66 -7.84 -2.05
C LYS A 73 10.14 -8.44 -3.36
N GLU A 74 9.77 -7.86 -4.49
CA GLU A 74 10.29 -8.27 -5.81
C GLU A 74 11.81 -8.05 -5.88
N ALA A 75 12.31 -6.93 -5.34
CA ALA A 75 13.74 -6.69 -5.24
C ALA A 75 14.44 -7.71 -4.31
N GLU A 76 13.85 -8.00 -3.15
CA GLU A 76 14.31 -9.04 -2.21
C GLU A 76 14.35 -10.43 -2.89
N GLU A 77 13.31 -10.80 -3.62
CA GLU A 77 13.21 -12.06 -4.36
C GLU A 77 14.28 -12.14 -5.46
N ASN A 78 14.53 -11.05 -6.19
CA ASN A 78 15.61 -11.00 -7.16
C ASN A 78 17.01 -11.17 -6.52
N MET A 79 17.21 -10.61 -5.32
CA MET A 79 18.44 -10.84 -4.56
C MET A 79 18.53 -12.30 -4.09
N LEU A 80 17.43 -12.89 -3.64
CA LEU A 80 17.36 -14.30 -3.24
C LEU A 80 17.63 -15.25 -4.40
N ILE A 81 17.15 -14.95 -5.61
CA ILE A 81 17.46 -15.74 -6.80
C ILE A 81 18.97 -15.77 -7.05
N GLN A 82 19.63 -14.62 -6.94
CA GLN A 82 21.09 -14.53 -7.08
C GLN A 82 21.81 -15.27 -5.95
N ALA A 83 21.37 -15.09 -4.70
CA ALA A 83 21.94 -15.78 -3.53
C ALA A 83 21.82 -17.30 -3.64
N ASN A 84 20.70 -17.81 -4.17
CA ASN A 84 20.47 -19.24 -4.39
C ASN A 84 21.43 -19.84 -5.42
N ILE A 85 21.90 -19.08 -6.41
CA ILE A 85 22.94 -19.55 -7.35
C ILE A 85 24.24 -19.89 -6.59
N PHE A 86 24.53 -19.15 -5.51
CA PHE A 86 25.68 -19.38 -4.64
C PHE A 86 25.39 -20.37 -3.49
N GLY A 87 24.20 -20.98 -3.47
CA GLY A 87 23.81 -21.99 -2.48
C GLY A 87 23.15 -21.44 -1.20
N TYR A 88 22.85 -20.14 -1.13
CA TYR A 88 22.18 -19.53 0.02
C TYR A 88 20.66 -19.51 -0.15
N LYS A 89 19.93 -20.05 0.83
CA LYS A 89 18.46 -20.17 0.77
C LYS A 89 17.74 -18.89 1.19
N THR A 90 18.38 -18.09 2.03
CA THR A 90 17.84 -16.83 2.55
C THR A 90 18.88 -15.72 2.44
N LEU A 91 18.44 -14.46 2.44
CA LEU A 91 19.36 -13.33 2.52
C LEU A 91 20.10 -13.35 3.86
N THR A 92 19.47 -13.79 4.95
CA THR A 92 20.16 -13.98 6.23
C THR A 92 21.32 -14.96 6.13
N ASP A 93 21.16 -16.08 5.40
CA ASP A 93 22.26 -17.05 5.18
C ASP A 93 23.41 -16.42 4.40
N LEU A 94 23.08 -15.64 3.37
CA LEU A 94 24.06 -14.86 2.60
C LEU A 94 24.79 -13.86 3.49
N GLY A 95 24.05 -13.07 4.28
CA GLY A 95 24.62 -12.08 5.20
C GLY A 95 25.54 -12.73 6.22
N ASN A 96 25.15 -13.88 6.79
CA ASN A 96 25.99 -14.64 7.73
C ASN A 96 27.29 -15.12 7.08
N ALA A 97 27.26 -15.50 5.80
CA ALA A 97 28.45 -15.94 5.08
C ALA A 97 29.38 -14.79 4.68
N LEU A 98 28.83 -13.62 4.36
CA LEU A 98 29.61 -12.41 4.07
C LEU A 98 30.27 -11.85 5.35
N GLY A 99 29.57 -11.90 6.49
CA GLY A 99 30.05 -11.36 7.75
C GLY A 99 30.17 -9.84 7.75
N GLY A 100 30.84 -9.28 8.76
CA GLY A 100 31.26 -7.88 8.75
C GLY A 100 30.13 -6.85 8.68
N GLN A 101 30.25 -5.92 7.73
CA GLN A 101 29.27 -4.85 7.53
C GLN A 101 28.10 -5.34 6.68
N GLU A 102 28.39 -6.20 5.71
CA GLU A 102 27.45 -6.81 4.79
C GLU A 102 26.39 -7.62 5.54
N GLN A 103 26.78 -8.35 6.58
CA GLN A 103 25.83 -9.04 7.46
C GLN A 103 24.87 -8.07 8.15
N LYS A 104 25.36 -6.91 8.60
CA LYS A 104 24.54 -5.90 9.29
C LYS A 104 23.55 -5.27 8.32
N ASP A 105 24.02 -4.90 7.13
CA ASP A 105 23.21 -4.26 6.09
C ASP A 105 22.09 -5.20 5.64
N VAL A 106 22.40 -6.49 5.45
CA VAL A 106 21.38 -7.50 5.09
C VAL A 106 20.37 -7.71 6.22
N ASN A 107 20.83 -7.78 7.47
CA ASN A 107 19.92 -7.91 8.62
C ASN A 107 19.01 -6.67 8.77
N GLU A 108 19.55 -5.48 8.54
CA GLU A 108 18.78 -4.23 8.57
C GLU A 108 17.75 -4.17 7.45
N LEU A 109 18.11 -4.61 6.23
CA LEU A 109 17.19 -4.72 5.10
C LEU A 109 16.01 -5.65 5.44
N VAL A 110 16.29 -6.89 5.87
CA VAL A 110 15.25 -7.88 6.21
C VAL A 110 14.35 -7.37 7.35
N LYS A 111 14.94 -6.70 8.35
CA LYS A 111 14.18 -6.07 9.43
C LYS A 111 13.28 -4.94 8.91
N SER A 112 13.80 -4.07 8.04
CA SER A 112 13.05 -2.95 7.46
C SER A 112 11.84 -3.42 6.64
N ILE A 113 11.99 -4.51 5.88
CA ILE A 113 10.90 -5.14 5.14
C ILE A 113 9.82 -5.61 6.13
N THR A 114 10.21 -6.37 7.16
CA THR A 114 9.30 -6.89 8.20
C THR A 114 8.56 -5.76 8.93
N ASP A 115 9.26 -4.70 9.33
CA ASP A 115 8.69 -3.54 10.00
C ASP A 115 7.68 -2.81 9.09
N SER A 116 8.00 -2.68 7.80
CA SER A 116 7.11 -2.08 6.80
C SER A 116 5.81 -2.87 6.63
N GLU A 117 5.88 -4.20 6.60
CA GLU A 117 4.70 -5.07 6.61
C GLU A 117 3.83 -4.88 7.87
N ALA A 118 4.48 -4.79 9.04
CA ALA A 118 3.78 -4.58 10.29
C ALA A 118 3.05 -3.23 10.32
N VAL A 119 3.70 -2.15 9.87
CA VAL A 119 3.09 -0.82 9.77
C VAL A 119 1.92 -0.83 8.78
N MET A 120 2.08 -1.50 7.64
CA MET A 120 0.99 -1.67 6.68
C MET A 120 -0.23 -2.35 7.29
N LYS A 121 -0.02 -3.52 7.91
CA LYS A 121 -1.10 -4.32 8.52
C LYS A 121 -1.78 -3.60 9.67
N ASN A 122 -1.01 -2.93 10.54
CA ASN A 122 -1.50 -2.39 11.81
C ASN A 122 -1.99 -0.95 11.72
N THR A 123 -1.49 -0.16 10.76
CA THR A 123 -1.75 1.28 10.68
C THR A 123 -2.49 1.64 9.41
N PHE A 124 -1.94 1.37 8.23
CA PHE A 124 -2.48 1.91 6.99
C PHE A 124 -3.65 1.09 6.44
N CYS A 125 -3.53 -0.22 6.46
CA CYS A 125 -4.47 -1.14 5.81
C CYS A 125 -5.44 -1.81 6.78
N LYS A 126 -5.26 -1.60 8.10
CA LYS A 126 -6.15 -2.14 9.14
C LYS A 126 -7.59 -1.73 8.87
N LYS A 127 -8.52 -2.66 9.14
CA LYS A 127 -9.97 -2.41 9.06
C LYS A 127 -10.34 -1.22 9.95
N GLY A 128 -11.07 -0.26 9.40
CA GLY A 128 -11.53 0.90 10.15
C GLY A 128 -12.58 0.47 11.16
N LYS A 129 -12.47 0.99 12.39
CA LYS A 129 -13.58 0.96 13.37
C LYS A 129 -14.66 1.93 12.94
#